data_AF-A0A2E9R403-F1
#
_entry.id   AF-A0A2E9R403-F1
#
_cell.length_a   1.000
_cell.length_b   1.000
_cell.length_c   1.000
_cell.angle_alpha   90.00
_cell.angle_beta   90.00
_cell.angle_gamma   90.00
#
_symmetry.space_group_name_H-M   'P 1'
#
loop_
_entity.id
_entity.type
_entity.pdbx_description
1 polymer ?
#
loop_
_entity_poly.entity_id
_entity_poly.type
_entity_poly.pdbx_seq_one_letter_code
_entity_poly.pdbx_strand_id
1 'polypeptide(L)'
;MILKNHATPETGSIQAPVPSSGVKPSDFRGEMKKRLELLLETFVPATFDALEPLLTAPSGLAFYEFERSIFQSAITLSAQTVVVFLCILHSHTSWPVTIAANARLQRPSLIHKGMRITPVRLLDGSLVQLKTPYLIEPPEDGKDRKVGQRGESGAGSYPVLEALGIQHKATPMLRSEVAQTSVRSAYFEEAQEVLANRGCSLSLKVVQRLDQAVAIEATEQQDTRLDAADANIRYSDEFAGQRLLIGVDGGRARIRIPF
;
A
#
# COMPACT_ATOMS: atom_id res chain seq x y z
N MET A 1 -20.54 26.24 -28.04
CA MET A 1 -21.57 25.48 -27.30
C MET A 1 -20.84 24.75 -26.18
N ILE A 2 -20.84 25.35 -24.98
CA ILE A 2 -20.03 24.94 -23.83
C ILE A 2 -20.91 24.02 -22.99
N LEU A 3 -20.55 22.75 -22.88
CA LEU A 3 -21.12 21.84 -21.90
C LEU A 3 -20.06 21.55 -20.84
N LYS A 4 -20.30 22.12 -19.65
CA LYS A 4 -19.75 21.69 -18.37
C LYS A 4 -20.30 20.31 -18.05
N ASN A 5 -19.45 19.40 -17.54
CA ASN A 5 -19.71 18.51 -16.41
C ASN A 5 -18.60 17.47 -16.32
N HIS A 6 -17.52 17.78 -15.60
CA HIS A 6 -16.68 16.78 -14.96
C HIS A 6 -16.93 16.89 -13.46
N ALA A 7 -17.82 16.04 -12.96
CA ALA A 7 -17.92 15.75 -11.55
C ALA A 7 -16.68 14.93 -11.18
N THR A 8 -15.80 15.52 -10.37
CA THR A 8 -14.77 14.81 -9.63
C THR A 8 -15.44 13.80 -8.69
N PRO A 9 -15.03 12.52 -8.67
CA PRO A 9 -15.52 11.60 -7.66
C PRO A 9 -14.94 12.02 -6.31
N GLU A 10 -15.83 12.32 -5.36
CA GLU A 10 -15.49 12.61 -3.99
C GLU A 10 -14.68 11.45 -3.40
N THR A 11 -13.44 11.72 -3.03
CA THR A 11 -12.57 10.77 -2.34
C THR A 11 -13.07 10.66 -0.90
N GLY A 12 -14.10 9.85 -0.68
CA GLY A 12 -14.67 9.58 0.63
C GLY A 12 -13.59 9.04 1.58
N SER A 13 -13.20 9.85 2.56
CA SER A 13 -12.35 9.39 3.65
C SER A 13 -13.16 8.41 4.49
N ILE A 14 -12.82 7.12 4.45
CA ILE A 14 -13.43 6.13 5.33
C ILE A 14 -12.88 6.37 6.74
N GLN A 15 -13.73 6.91 7.61
CA GLN A 15 -13.38 7.21 8.99
C GLN A 15 -13.46 5.92 9.81
N ALA A 16 -12.32 5.28 10.06
CA ALA A 16 -12.26 4.09 10.89
C ALA A 16 -12.69 4.43 12.34
N PRO A 17 -13.48 3.57 13.02
CA PRO A 17 -13.89 3.80 14.40
C PRO A 17 -12.66 3.86 15.33
N VAL A 18 -12.67 4.83 16.23
CA VAL A 18 -11.63 5.03 17.24
C VAL A 18 -11.56 3.80 18.16
N PRO A 19 -10.40 3.15 18.34
CA PRO A 19 -10.32 1.97 19.18
C PRO A 19 -10.43 2.35 20.66
N SER A 20 -11.38 1.71 21.36
CA SER A 20 -11.44 1.70 22.82
C SER A 20 -10.24 0.90 23.36
N SER A 21 -9.53 1.49 24.32
CA SER A 21 -8.36 0.89 24.94
C SER A 21 -8.74 -0.34 25.78
N GLY A 22 -8.04 -1.45 25.55
CA GLY A 22 -7.96 -2.57 26.51
C GLY A 22 -8.89 -3.74 26.22
N VAL A 23 -8.57 -4.53 25.20
CA VAL A 23 -9.22 -5.82 24.95
C VAL A 23 -8.16 -6.92 25.07
N LYS A 24 -8.48 -7.99 25.82
CA LYS A 24 -7.57 -9.14 26.02
C LYS A 24 -7.39 -9.91 24.71
N PRO A 25 -6.22 -10.55 24.46
CA PRO A 25 -5.97 -11.33 23.23
C PRO A 25 -7.00 -12.43 22.94
N SER A 26 -7.69 -12.94 23.97
CA SER A 26 -8.75 -13.96 23.86
C SER A 26 -10.02 -13.47 23.14
N ASP A 27 -10.19 -12.17 22.94
CA ASP A 27 -11.35 -11.54 22.31
C ASP A 27 -11.07 -11.08 20.86
N PHE A 28 -9.82 -11.25 20.40
CA PHE A 28 -9.36 -10.89 19.05
C PHE A 28 -10.20 -11.55 17.94
N ARG A 29 -10.44 -12.86 18.08
CA ARG A 29 -11.17 -13.65 17.09
C ARG A 29 -12.65 -13.27 17.03
N GLY A 30 -13.24 -12.94 18.18
CA GLY A 30 -14.64 -12.51 18.29
C GLY A 30 -14.85 -11.15 17.64
N GLU A 31 -14.02 -10.17 18.01
CA GLU A 31 -14.09 -8.82 17.43
C GLU A 31 -13.79 -8.81 15.92
N MET A 32 -12.80 -9.60 15.47
CA MET A 32 -12.53 -9.77 14.04
C MET A 32 -13.73 -10.36 13.31
N LYS A 33 -14.30 -11.46 13.83
CA LYS A 33 -15.49 -12.09 13.24
C LYS A 33 -16.63 -11.09 13.12
N LYS A 34 -16.95 -10.37 14.20
CA LYS A 34 -18.02 -9.37 14.23
C LYS A 34 -17.82 -8.27 13.17
N ARG A 35 -16.59 -7.78 13.02
CA ARG A 35 -16.29 -6.75 12.01
C ARG A 35 -16.41 -7.29 10.59
N LEU A 36 -15.96 -8.52 10.34
CA LEU A 36 -16.09 -9.15 9.02
C LEU A 36 -17.56 -9.42 8.68
N GLU A 37 -18.37 -9.85 9.65
CA GLU A 37 -19.83 -10.01 9.48
C GLU A 37 -20.49 -8.69 9.07
N LEU A 38 -20.13 -7.57 9.71
CA LEU A 38 -20.62 -6.24 9.34
C LEU A 38 -20.24 -5.84 7.90
N LEU A 39 -19.05 -6.21 7.43
CA LEU A 39 -18.67 -5.97 6.03
C LEU A 39 -19.55 -6.78 5.06
N LEU A 40 -19.86 -8.03 5.40
CA LEU A 40 -20.75 -8.89 4.60
C LEU A 40 -22.19 -8.36 4.57
N GLU A 41 -22.68 -7.77 5.67
CA GLU A 41 -23.99 -7.11 5.72
C GLU A 41 -24.12 -5.94 4.74
N THR A 42 -23.00 -5.33 4.33
CA THR A 42 -22.98 -4.27 3.31
C THR A 42 -22.80 -4.84 1.90
N PHE A 43 -21.93 -5.85 1.76
CA PHE A 43 -21.60 -6.46 0.46
C PHE A 43 -22.75 -7.26 -0.15
N VAL A 44 -23.49 -8.01 0.66
CA VAL A 44 -24.57 -8.89 0.18
C VAL A 44 -25.72 -8.09 -0.44
N PRO A 45 -26.27 -7.03 0.21
CA PRO A 45 -27.28 -6.19 -0.43
C PRO A 45 -26.81 -5.57 -1.73
N ALA A 46 -25.58 -5.03 -1.78
CA ALA A 46 -25.03 -4.43 -3.00
C ALA A 46 -24.94 -5.43 -4.17
N THR A 47 -24.70 -6.71 -3.88
CA THR A 47 -24.72 -7.79 -4.87
C THR A 47 -26.13 -8.01 -5.44
N PHE A 48 -27.15 -7.97 -4.59
CA PHE A 48 -28.56 -8.09 -5.02
C PHE A 48 -29.03 -6.85 -5.78
N ASP A 49 -28.65 -5.65 -5.34
CA ASP A 49 -28.97 -4.40 -6.03
C ASP A 49 -28.37 -4.38 -7.46
N ALA A 50 -27.16 -4.91 -7.63
CA ALA A 50 -26.52 -5.04 -8.93
C ALA A 50 -27.20 -6.07 -9.85
N LEU A 51 -27.94 -7.02 -9.29
CA LEU A 51 -28.64 -8.07 -10.03
C LEU A 51 -29.97 -7.57 -10.63
N GLU A 52 -30.60 -6.57 -10.02
CA GLU A 52 -31.92 -6.07 -10.42
C GLU A 52 -32.02 -5.64 -11.90
N PRO A 53 -31.05 -4.87 -12.46
CA PRO A 53 -31.10 -4.49 -13.87
C PRO A 53 -31.00 -5.69 -14.81
N LEU A 54 -30.22 -6.71 -14.42
CA LEU A 54 -30.05 -7.94 -15.20
C LEU A 54 -31.33 -8.77 -15.23
N LEU A 55 -32.06 -8.84 -14.12
CA LEU A 55 -33.36 -9.54 -14.06
C LEU A 55 -34.45 -8.80 -14.83
N THR A 56 -34.40 -7.47 -14.83
CA THR A 56 -35.40 -6.63 -15.51
C THR A 56 -35.23 -6.65 -17.03
N ALA A 57 -34.00 -6.60 -17.52
CA ALA A 57 -33.71 -6.58 -18.96
C ALA A 57 -32.45 -7.40 -19.30
N PRO A 58 -32.54 -8.75 -19.33
CA PRO A 58 -31.40 -9.61 -19.59
C PRO A 58 -30.74 -9.30 -20.94
N SER A 59 -29.46 -8.95 -20.92
CA SER A 59 -28.65 -8.68 -22.11
C SER A 59 -27.17 -8.91 -21.82
N GLY A 60 -26.35 -9.03 -22.87
CA GLY A 60 -24.90 -9.14 -22.71
C GLY A 60 -24.29 -7.92 -22.00
N LEU A 61 -24.80 -6.71 -22.27
CA LEU A 61 -24.36 -5.48 -21.60
C LEU A 61 -24.76 -5.49 -20.12
N ALA A 62 -26.01 -5.85 -19.80
CA ALA A 62 -26.47 -5.93 -18.42
C ALA A 62 -25.68 -6.97 -17.61
N PHE A 63 -25.31 -8.10 -18.23
CA PHE A 63 -24.48 -9.12 -17.57
C PHE A 63 -23.06 -8.60 -17.31
N TYR A 64 -22.45 -7.92 -18.29
CA TYR A 64 -21.14 -7.28 -18.11
C TYR A 64 -21.15 -6.22 -17.00
N GLU A 65 -22.19 -5.38 -16.93
CA GLU A 65 -22.32 -4.37 -15.87
C GLU A 65 -22.49 -5.02 -14.49
N PHE A 66 -23.26 -6.10 -14.40
CA PHE A 66 -23.38 -6.91 -13.19
C PHE A 66 -22.02 -7.48 -12.77
N GLU A 67 -21.31 -8.18 -13.67
CA GLU A 67 -19.98 -8.76 -13.38
C GLU A 67 -18.99 -7.69 -12.90
N ARG A 68 -18.98 -6.53 -13.57
CA ARG A 68 -18.14 -5.39 -13.19
C ARG A 68 -18.49 -4.86 -11.80
N SER A 69 -19.78 -4.74 -11.48
CA SER A 69 -20.25 -4.25 -10.17
C SER A 69 -19.87 -5.21 -9.04
N ILE A 70 -20.04 -6.52 -9.24
CA ILE A 70 -19.63 -7.55 -8.27
C ILE A 70 -18.12 -7.51 -8.06
N PHE A 71 -17.35 -7.42 -9.14
CA PHE A 71 -15.89 -7.33 -9.08
C PHE A 71 -15.42 -6.10 -8.29
N GLN A 72 -15.99 -4.93 -8.54
CA GLN A 72 -15.66 -3.69 -7.80
C GLN A 72 -16.02 -3.79 -6.31
N SER A 73 -17.19 -4.37 -6.01
CA SER A 73 -17.63 -4.62 -4.64
C SER A 73 -16.70 -5.59 -3.91
N ALA A 74 -16.24 -6.64 -4.58
CA ALA A 74 -15.32 -7.63 -4.02
C ALA A 74 -13.94 -7.04 -3.70
N ILE A 75 -13.44 -6.15 -4.56
CA ILE A 75 -12.18 -5.44 -4.32
C ILE A 75 -12.29 -4.51 -3.12
N THR A 76 -13.40 -3.78 -3.00
CA THR A 76 -13.68 -2.93 -1.84
C THR A 76 -13.75 -3.76 -0.55
N LEU A 77 -14.47 -4.89 -0.57
CA LEU A 77 -14.56 -5.83 0.55
C LEU A 77 -13.18 -6.36 0.96
N SER A 78 -12.33 -6.70 -0.02
CA SER A 78 -10.95 -7.13 0.22
C SER A 78 -10.13 -6.03 0.92
N ALA A 79 -10.19 -4.79 0.43
CA ALA A 79 -9.50 -3.65 1.04
C ALA A 79 -9.99 -3.39 2.47
N GLN A 80 -11.30 -3.42 2.71
CA GLN A 80 -11.90 -3.23 4.04
C GLN A 80 -11.54 -4.37 5.00
N THR A 81 -11.42 -5.60 4.51
CA THR A 81 -10.92 -6.73 5.30
C THR A 81 -9.50 -6.45 5.80
N VAL A 82 -8.62 -5.93 4.93
CA VAL A 82 -7.27 -5.49 5.33
C VAL A 82 -7.32 -4.37 6.36
N VAL A 83 -8.27 -3.41 6.26
CA VAL A 83 -8.47 -2.38 7.29
C VAL A 83 -8.78 -3.00 8.65
N VAL A 84 -9.68 -3.97 8.71
CA VAL A 84 -10.03 -4.67 9.96
C VAL A 84 -8.77 -5.27 10.59
N PHE A 85 -7.96 -5.98 9.80
CA PHE A 85 -6.68 -6.54 10.27
C PHE A 85 -5.72 -5.46 10.79
N LEU A 86 -5.53 -4.37 10.03
CA LEU A 86 -4.63 -3.29 10.41
C LEU A 86 -5.06 -2.59 11.70
N CYS A 87 -6.36 -2.29 11.84
CA CYS A 87 -6.93 -1.68 13.03
C CYS A 87 -6.76 -2.57 14.25
N ILE A 88 -7.04 -3.87 14.12
CA ILE A 88 -6.91 -4.80 15.24
C ILE A 88 -5.44 -4.96 15.63
N LEU A 89 -4.54 -5.12 14.66
CA LEU A 89 -3.11 -5.23 14.91
C LEU A 89 -2.57 -3.99 15.65
N HIS A 90 -3.00 -2.80 15.25
CA HIS A 90 -2.57 -1.54 15.90
C HIS A 90 -3.16 -1.32 17.30
N SER A 91 -4.34 -1.86 17.58
CA SER A 91 -5.13 -1.49 18.78
C SER A 91 -5.14 -2.56 19.86
N HIS A 92 -4.99 -3.83 19.49
CA HIS A 92 -5.24 -4.98 20.37
C HIS A 92 -4.02 -5.88 20.56
N THR A 93 -2.87 -5.46 20.06
CA THR A 93 -1.62 -6.20 20.25
C THR A 93 -0.55 -5.27 20.86
N SER A 94 0.39 -5.85 21.60
CA SER A 94 1.61 -5.15 22.03
C SER A 94 2.61 -4.97 20.87
N TRP A 95 2.31 -5.52 19.69
CA TRP A 95 3.19 -5.56 18.54
C TRP A 95 3.70 -4.17 18.11
N PRO A 96 2.87 -3.10 18.04
CA PRO A 96 3.37 -1.77 17.69
C PRO A 96 4.44 -1.24 18.66
N VAL A 97 4.30 -1.54 19.95
CA VAL A 97 5.26 -1.14 20.99
C VAL A 97 6.56 -1.93 20.84
N THR A 98 6.46 -3.25 20.65
CA THR A 98 7.62 -4.12 20.43
C THR A 98 8.40 -3.73 19.18
N ILE A 99 7.72 -3.48 18.06
CA ILE A 99 8.38 -3.07 16.81
C ILE A 99 9.05 -1.70 16.93
N ALA A 100 8.39 -0.73 17.58
CA ALA A 100 9.01 0.57 17.82
C ALA A 100 10.24 0.49 18.74
N ALA A 101 10.23 -0.39 19.74
CA ALA A 101 11.37 -0.65 20.60
C ALA A 101 12.53 -1.30 19.82
N ASN A 102 12.23 -2.34 19.01
CA ASN A 102 13.23 -3.01 18.17
C ASN A 102 13.87 -2.06 17.16
N ALA A 103 13.09 -1.18 16.54
CA ALA A 103 13.62 -0.19 15.60
C ALA A 103 14.64 0.75 16.27
N ARG A 104 14.44 1.12 17.55
CA ARG A 104 15.39 1.91 18.33
C ARG A 104 16.60 1.12 18.79
N LEU A 105 16.47 -0.20 19.02
CA LEU A 105 17.63 -1.05 19.30
C LEU A 105 18.55 -1.15 18.08
N GLN A 106 17.98 -1.27 16.87
CA GLN A 106 18.73 -1.32 15.63
C GLN A 106 19.31 0.04 15.22
N ARG A 107 18.60 1.13 15.53
CA ARG A 107 19.02 2.52 15.25
C ARG A 107 18.88 3.36 16.54
N PRO A 108 19.88 3.33 17.45
CA PRO A 108 19.80 4.01 18.75
C PRO A 108 19.65 5.53 18.66
N SER A 109 20.05 6.14 17.55
CA SER A 109 19.85 7.57 17.25
C SER A 109 18.38 7.96 17.19
N LEU A 110 17.45 7.02 16.92
CA LEU A 110 16.04 7.35 16.70
C LEU A 110 15.33 7.84 17.97
N ILE A 111 14.73 9.03 17.85
CA ILE A 111 13.93 9.69 18.88
C ILE A 111 12.44 9.40 18.64
N HIS A 112 11.76 8.91 19.68
CA HIS A 112 10.33 8.70 19.64
C HIS A 112 9.56 10.02 19.75
N LYS A 113 8.76 10.36 18.75
CA LYS A 113 7.95 11.59 18.68
C LYS A 113 6.46 11.38 18.93
N GLY A 114 6.11 10.25 19.54
CA GLY A 114 4.74 9.90 19.89
C GLY A 114 4.01 9.17 18.77
N MET A 115 2.69 9.09 18.91
CA MET A 115 1.81 8.49 17.91
C MET A 115 1.40 9.55 16.87
N ARG A 116 1.42 9.19 15.59
CA ARG A 116 0.94 10.03 14.48
C ARG A 116 -0.20 9.32 13.76
N ILE A 117 -1.24 10.08 13.43
CA ILE A 117 -2.26 9.63 12.48
C ILE A 117 -1.66 9.75 11.09
N THR A 118 -1.58 8.63 10.38
CA THR A 118 -0.92 8.52 9.08
C THR A 118 -1.87 7.86 8.09
N PRO A 119 -2.15 8.50 6.95
CA PRO A 119 -2.97 7.88 5.91
C PRO A 119 -2.16 6.78 5.22
N VAL A 120 -2.79 5.63 5.00
CA VAL A 120 -2.26 4.50 4.24
C VAL A 120 -3.24 4.16 3.13
N ARG A 121 -2.71 3.96 1.92
CA ARG A 121 -3.48 3.63 0.73
C ARG A 121 -3.58 2.12 0.53
N LEU A 122 -4.79 1.66 0.22
CA LEU A 122 -5.13 0.26 0.02
C LEU A 122 -5.28 -0.08 -1.47
N LEU A 123 -5.48 -1.37 -1.76
CA LEU A 123 -5.53 -1.91 -3.13
C LEU A 123 -6.62 -1.27 -3.99
N ASP A 124 -7.79 -0.97 -3.42
CA ASP A 124 -8.91 -0.30 -4.10
C ASP A 124 -8.64 1.20 -4.37
N GLY A 125 -7.51 1.73 -3.86
CA GLY A 125 -7.13 3.14 -3.95
C GLY A 125 -7.60 3.98 -2.76
N SER A 126 -8.43 3.43 -1.87
CA SER A 126 -8.95 4.12 -0.68
C SER A 126 -7.85 4.43 0.33
N LEU A 127 -8.13 5.36 1.25
CA LEU A 127 -7.21 5.76 2.33
C LEU A 127 -7.80 5.37 3.69
N VAL A 128 -6.99 4.66 4.49
CA VAL A 128 -7.27 4.41 5.90
C VAL A 128 -6.34 5.24 6.78
N GLN A 129 -6.86 5.83 7.85
CA GLN A 129 -6.09 6.57 8.82
C GLN A 129 -5.61 5.63 9.94
N LEU A 130 -4.30 5.46 10.09
CA LEU A 130 -3.71 4.61 11.12
C LEU A 130 -2.96 5.45 12.16
N LYS A 131 -3.27 5.25 13.44
CA LYS A 131 -2.50 5.83 14.55
C LYS A 131 -1.32 4.92 14.84
N THR A 132 -0.10 5.38 14.51
CA THR A 132 1.11 4.56 14.51
C THR A 132 2.30 5.34 15.11
N PRO A 133 3.26 4.70 15.80
CA PRO A 133 4.40 5.40 16.37
C PRO A 133 5.27 6.04 15.29
N TYR A 134 5.80 7.22 15.59
CA TYR A 134 6.64 8.00 14.69
C TYR A 134 8.00 8.25 15.34
N LEU A 135 9.04 7.78 14.66
CA LEU A 135 10.43 7.94 15.06
C LEU A 135 11.09 8.97 14.14
N ILE A 136 12.02 9.77 14.66
CA ILE A 136 12.86 10.64 13.83
C ILE A 136 14.32 10.41 14.16
N GLU A 137 15.16 10.56 13.15
CA GLU A 137 16.59 10.75 13.37
C GLU A 137 16.82 12.23 13.76
N PRO A 138 17.53 12.52 14.86
CA PRO A 138 17.92 13.88 15.18
C PRO A 138 18.79 14.44 14.04
N PRO A 139 18.69 15.74 13.76
CA PRO A 139 19.65 16.38 12.86
C PRO A 139 21.07 16.20 13.43
N GLU A 140 22.05 15.97 12.56
CA GLU A 140 23.47 16.04 12.95
C GLU A 140 23.79 17.45 13.47
N ASP A 141 24.56 17.51 14.57
CA ASP A 141 24.87 18.74 15.29
C ASP A 141 25.47 19.81 14.35
N GLY A 142 24.89 21.02 14.36
CA GLY A 142 25.46 22.20 13.71
C GLY A 142 24.80 22.67 12.40
N LYS A 143 23.78 21.97 11.87
CA LYS A 143 22.96 22.50 10.75
C LYS A 143 21.56 22.85 11.23
N ASP A 144 21.36 24.12 11.57
CA ASP A 144 20.01 24.68 11.68
C ASP A 144 19.25 24.41 10.37
N ARG A 145 18.14 23.67 10.48
CA ARG A 145 17.28 23.42 9.32
C ARG A 145 16.73 24.75 8.83
N LYS A 146 17.09 25.15 7.61
CA LYS A 146 16.40 26.27 6.94
C LYS A 146 14.91 25.93 6.87
N VAL A 147 14.07 26.83 7.39
CA VAL A 147 12.62 26.71 7.35
C VAL A 147 12.19 26.43 5.89
N GLY A 148 11.52 25.30 5.66
CA GLY A 148 11.05 24.89 4.33
C GLY A 148 11.94 23.90 3.58
N GLN A 149 13.15 23.58 4.05
CA GLN A 149 13.97 22.52 3.45
C GLN A 149 13.80 21.19 4.21
N ARG A 150 13.22 20.21 3.52
CA ARG A 150 13.25 18.81 3.94
C ARG A 150 14.63 18.29 3.54
N GLY A 151 15.54 18.09 4.50
CA GLY A 151 16.90 17.58 4.21
C GLY A 151 16.89 16.15 3.66
N GLU A 152 18.02 15.67 3.16
CA GLU A 152 18.20 14.29 2.64
C GLU A 152 17.94 13.21 3.71
N SER A 153 18.21 13.50 5.00
CA SER A 153 17.83 12.67 6.16
C SER A 153 16.31 12.64 6.42
N GLY A 154 15.51 12.99 5.40
CA GLY A 154 14.19 13.60 5.51
C GLY A 154 13.01 12.68 5.35
N ALA A 155 12.80 11.76 6.28
CA ALA A 155 11.47 11.31 6.66
C ALA A 155 11.59 10.64 8.02
N GLY A 156 10.76 11.03 8.99
CA GLY A 156 10.68 10.18 10.17
C GLY A 156 10.19 8.78 9.78
N SER A 157 10.68 7.79 10.51
CA SER A 157 10.37 6.39 10.31
C SER A 157 9.05 6.03 10.96
N TYR A 158 8.31 5.16 10.29
CA TYR A 158 7.08 4.55 10.78
C TYR A 158 7.33 3.06 10.96
N PRO A 159 8.03 2.64 12.02
CA PRO A 159 8.59 1.29 12.12
C PRO A 159 7.52 0.18 12.04
N VAL A 160 6.32 0.46 12.53
CA VAL A 160 5.17 -0.46 12.49
C VAL A 160 4.62 -0.62 11.08
N LEU A 161 4.58 0.47 10.30
CA LEU A 161 4.20 0.41 8.89
C LEU A 161 5.28 -0.28 8.05
N GLU A 162 6.55 0.08 8.28
CA GLU A 162 7.72 -0.52 7.62
C GLU A 162 7.76 -2.04 7.86
N ALA A 163 7.50 -2.50 9.09
CA ALA A 163 7.46 -3.93 9.42
C ALA A 163 6.31 -4.69 8.72
N LEU A 164 5.26 -4.00 8.27
CA LEU A 164 4.18 -4.58 7.45
C LEU A 164 4.46 -4.49 5.94
N GLY A 165 5.63 -3.98 5.53
CA GLY A 165 5.93 -3.67 4.14
C GLY A 165 5.14 -2.48 3.59
N ILE A 166 4.50 -1.69 4.46
CA ILE A 166 3.81 -0.45 4.07
C ILE A 166 4.87 0.64 3.93
N GLN A 167 5.16 1.00 2.69
CA GLN A 167 6.12 2.05 2.33
C GLN A 167 5.42 3.08 1.44
N HIS A 168 5.93 4.31 1.41
CA HIS A 168 5.33 5.42 0.63
C HIS A 168 3.83 5.64 0.89
N LYS A 169 3.38 5.26 2.09
CA LYS A 169 1.98 5.28 2.54
C LYS A 169 1.05 4.42 1.68
N ALA A 170 1.54 3.29 1.16
CA ALA A 170 0.79 2.34 0.35
C ALA A 170 1.05 0.92 0.84
N THR A 171 0.01 0.07 0.81
CA THR A 171 0.17 -1.35 1.13
C THR A 171 1.07 -2.05 0.11
N PRO A 172 1.77 -3.13 0.51
CA PRO A 172 2.68 -3.84 -0.40
C PRO A 172 1.97 -4.36 -1.65
N MET A 173 0.74 -4.85 -1.52
CA MET A 173 -0.07 -5.31 -2.66
C MET A 173 -0.37 -4.17 -3.65
N LEU A 174 -0.77 -3.00 -3.16
CA LEU A 174 -1.02 -1.84 -4.02
C LEU A 174 0.24 -1.42 -4.78
N ARG A 175 1.38 -1.36 -4.09
CA ARG A 175 2.66 -0.99 -4.71
C ARG A 175 3.07 -1.96 -5.81
N SER A 176 2.93 -3.26 -5.54
CA SER A 176 3.20 -4.31 -6.52
C SER A 176 2.29 -4.17 -7.74
N GLU A 177 0.99 -3.96 -7.55
CA GLU A 177 0.03 -3.82 -8.64
C GLU A 177 0.32 -2.58 -9.50
N VAL A 178 0.63 -1.44 -8.86
CA VAL A 178 1.00 -0.20 -9.56
C VAL A 178 2.28 -0.39 -10.39
N ALA A 179 3.33 -0.97 -9.81
CA ALA A 179 4.59 -1.18 -10.50
C ALA A 179 4.44 -2.16 -11.67
N GLN A 180 3.78 -3.31 -11.45
CA GLN A 180 3.55 -4.30 -12.51
C GLN A 180 2.71 -3.74 -13.64
N THR A 181 1.67 -2.97 -13.33
CA THR A 181 0.81 -2.37 -14.36
C THR A 181 1.57 -1.29 -15.12
N SER A 182 2.32 -0.43 -14.44
CA SER A 182 3.12 0.63 -15.07
C SER A 182 4.18 0.06 -16.03
N VAL A 183 4.83 -1.04 -15.67
CA VAL A 183 5.81 -1.72 -16.54
C VAL A 183 5.17 -2.36 -17.77
N ARG A 184 3.91 -2.79 -17.69
CA ARG A 184 3.18 -3.44 -18.79
C ARG A 184 2.52 -2.43 -19.74
N SER A 185 2.37 -1.18 -19.32
CA SER A 185 1.76 -0.11 -20.11
C SER A 185 2.79 0.69 -20.91
N ALA A 186 2.33 1.33 -21.99
CA ALA A 186 3.17 2.20 -22.81
C ALA A 186 3.39 3.58 -22.15
N TYR A 187 2.42 4.06 -21.36
CA TYR A 187 2.46 5.33 -20.63
C TYR A 187 1.60 5.27 -19.34
N PHE A 188 1.78 6.23 -18.43
CA PHE A 188 1.17 6.19 -17.10
C PHE A 188 -0.36 6.37 -17.09
N GLU A 189 -0.91 7.08 -18.07
CA GLU A 189 -2.36 7.26 -18.23
C GLU A 189 -3.04 5.93 -18.58
N GLU A 190 -2.41 5.11 -19.42
CA GLU A 190 -2.89 3.74 -19.70
C GLU A 190 -2.82 2.88 -18.45
N ALA A 191 -1.71 2.96 -17.69
CA ALA A 191 -1.60 2.23 -16.42
C ALA A 191 -2.69 2.65 -15.43
N GLN A 192 -2.99 3.95 -15.35
CA GLN A 192 -4.06 4.49 -14.50
C GLN A 192 -5.44 3.94 -14.93
N GLU A 193 -5.72 3.88 -16.24
CA GLU A 193 -6.96 3.35 -16.77
C GLU A 193 -7.11 1.84 -16.47
N VAL A 194 -6.04 1.07 -16.66
CA VAL A 194 -6.01 -0.37 -16.34
C VAL A 194 -6.24 -0.60 -14.85
N LEU A 195 -5.60 0.18 -13.98
CA LEU A 195 -5.81 0.12 -12.52
C LEU A 195 -7.26 0.46 -12.16
N ALA A 196 -7.83 1.52 -12.74
CA ALA A 196 -9.23 1.90 -12.51
C ALA A 196 -10.22 0.83 -12.96
N ASN A 197 -9.98 0.20 -14.12
CA ASN A 197 -10.76 -0.93 -14.61
C ASN A 197 -10.66 -2.16 -13.70
N ARG A 198 -9.52 -2.30 -13.01
CA ARG A 198 -9.30 -3.30 -11.95
C ARG A 198 -9.77 -2.83 -10.56
N GLY A 199 -10.63 -1.83 -10.47
CA GLY A 199 -11.18 -1.36 -9.19
C GLY A 199 -10.19 -0.61 -8.30
N CYS A 200 -9.03 -0.22 -8.81
CA CYS A 200 -8.02 0.58 -8.12
C CYS A 200 -8.06 2.04 -8.61
N SER A 201 -8.81 2.89 -7.90
CA SER A 201 -8.96 4.29 -8.30
C SER A 201 -7.82 5.16 -7.75
N LEU A 202 -6.87 5.53 -8.62
CA LEU A 202 -5.74 6.38 -8.29
C LEU A 202 -5.67 7.60 -9.22
N SER A 203 -5.11 8.70 -8.71
CA SER A 203 -4.70 9.79 -9.59
C SER A 203 -3.39 9.46 -10.30
N LEU A 204 -3.21 9.97 -11.52
CA LEU A 204 -1.99 9.81 -12.31
C LEU A 204 -0.72 10.13 -11.50
N LYS A 205 -0.75 11.22 -10.72
CA LYS A 205 0.36 11.62 -9.85
C LYS A 205 0.68 10.58 -8.77
N VAL A 206 -0.32 9.87 -8.25
CA VAL A 206 -0.11 8.80 -7.27
C VAL A 206 0.50 7.58 -7.93
N VAL A 207 0.04 7.21 -9.13
CA VAL A 207 0.61 6.11 -9.93
C VAL A 207 2.09 6.38 -10.18
N GLN A 208 2.42 7.53 -10.77
CA GLN A 208 3.81 7.94 -11.06
C GLN A 208 4.71 7.92 -9.82
N ARG A 209 4.22 8.49 -8.69
CA ARG A 209 5.01 8.55 -7.45
C ARG A 209 5.28 7.16 -6.88
N LEU A 210 4.29 6.26 -6.90
CA LEU A 210 4.46 4.91 -6.36
C LEU A 210 5.36 4.06 -7.26
N ASP A 211 5.20 4.15 -8.58
CA ASP A 211 6.07 3.48 -9.54
C ASP A 211 7.54 3.95 -9.40
N GLN A 212 7.78 5.26 -9.42
CA GLN A 212 9.13 5.82 -9.23
C GLN A 212 9.75 5.39 -7.90
N ALA A 213 8.98 5.36 -6.83
CA ALA A 213 9.46 4.91 -5.54
C ALA A 213 9.89 3.45 -5.54
N VAL A 214 9.13 2.56 -6.20
CA VAL A 214 9.53 1.15 -6.37
C VAL A 214 10.76 1.03 -7.26
N ALA A 215 10.85 1.82 -8.34
CA ALA A 215 12.00 1.80 -9.25
C ALA A 215 13.30 2.25 -8.56
N ILE A 216 13.25 3.30 -7.73
CA ILE A 216 14.39 3.77 -6.94
C ILE A 216 14.84 2.68 -5.97
N GLU A 217 13.93 2.11 -5.18
CA GLU A 217 14.25 1.04 -4.23
C GLU A 217 14.84 -0.20 -4.92
N ALA A 218 14.31 -0.57 -6.09
CA ALA A 218 14.83 -1.70 -6.87
C ALA A 218 16.26 -1.41 -7.39
N THR A 219 16.54 -0.17 -7.78
CA THR A 219 17.86 0.26 -8.24
C THR A 219 18.86 0.26 -7.08
N GLU A 220 18.49 0.84 -5.93
CA GLU A 220 19.32 0.84 -4.72
C GLU A 220 19.63 -0.59 -4.26
N GLN A 221 18.64 -1.49 -4.30
CA GLN A 221 18.85 -2.90 -3.98
C GLN A 221 19.77 -3.60 -4.98
N GLN A 222 19.66 -3.27 -6.28
CA GLN A 222 20.55 -3.78 -7.31
C GLN A 222 21.98 -3.30 -7.09
N ASP A 223 22.19 -2.00 -6.88
CA ASP A 223 23.51 -1.40 -6.67
C ASP A 223 24.18 -2.00 -5.44
N THR A 224 23.46 -2.12 -4.31
CA THR A 224 24.00 -2.74 -3.08
C THR A 224 24.41 -4.20 -3.31
N ARG A 225 23.69 -4.94 -4.16
CA ARG A 225 24.03 -6.33 -4.52
C ARG A 225 25.27 -6.39 -5.42
N LEU A 226 25.41 -5.46 -6.36
CA LEU A 226 26.57 -5.36 -7.24
C LEU A 226 27.82 -4.97 -6.42
N ASP A 227 27.73 -3.97 -5.55
CA ASP A 227 28.81 -3.56 -4.66
C ASP A 227 29.30 -4.72 -3.77
N ALA A 228 28.37 -5.49 -3.21
CA ALA A 228 28.72 -6.68 -2.43
C ALA A 228 29.42 -7.74 -3.29
N ALA A 229 28.96 -7.95 -4.52
CA ALA A 229 29.59 -8.88 -5.45
C ALA A 229 31.01 -8.43 -5.84
N ASP A 230 31.21 -7.15 -6.14
CA ASP A 230 32.51 -6.55 -6.49
C ASP A 230 33.49 -6.60 -5.30
N ALA A 231 32.99 -6.41 -4.08
CA ALA A 231 33.76 -6.59 -2.85
C ALA A 231 34.00 -8.07 -2.48
N ASN A 232 33.45 -9.02 -3.25
CA ASN A 232 33.45 -10.45 -2.95
C ASN A 232 32.87 -10.77 -1.54
N ILE A 233 31.90 -9.96 -1.11
CA ILE A 233 31.15 -10.09 0.14
C ILE A 233 29.83 -10.79 -0.16
N ARG A 234 29.48 -11.77 0.67
CA ARG A 234 28.16 -12.38 0.59
C ARG A 234 27.07 -11.37 0.96
N TYR A 235 26.23 -11.00 0.00
CA TYR A 235 25.09 -10.10 0.22
C TYR A 235 24.00 -10.71 1.12
N SER A 236 23.66 -11.98 0.91
CA SER A 236 22.59 -12.67 1.63
C SER A 236 22.77 -14.20 1.58
N ASP A 237 22.22 -14.91 2.57
CA ASP A 237 22.12 -16.37 2.62
C ASP A 237 20.75 -16.89 2.12
N GLU A 238 19.92 -16.05 1.50
CA GLU A 238 18.54 -16.37 1.08
C GLU A 238 18.42 -17.67 0.27
N PHE A 239 19.41 -17.97 -0.57
CA PHE A 239 19.44 -19.17 -1.41
C PHE A 239 20.52 -20.18 -1.02
N ALA A 240 21.08 -20.06 0.19
CA ALA A 240 22.12 -20.98 0.66
C ALA A 240 21.61 -22.43 0.65
N GLY A 241 22.35 -23.32 -0.03
CA GLY A 241 22.00 -24.74 -0.17
C GLY A 241 20.90 -25.05 -1.18
N GLN A 242 20.40 -24.05 -1.92
CA GLN A 242 19.37 -24.25 -2.95
C GLN A 242 20.00 -24.36 -4.35
N ARG A 243 19.35 -25.13 -5.24
CA ARG A 243 19.68 -25.16 -6.67
C ARG A 243 18.81 -24.13 -7.39
N LEU A 244 19.44 -23.08 -7.92
CA LEU A 244 18.75 -22.03 -8.67
C LEU A 244 18.75 -22.38 -10.16
N LEU A 245 17.56 -22.43 -10.76
CA LEU A 245 17.40 -22.42 -12.21
C LEU A 245 17.13 -20.96 -12.64
N ILE A 246 18.06 -20.37 -13.37
CA ILE A 246 17.89 -19.02 -13.92
C ILE A 246 17.45 -19.17 -15.38
N GLY A 247 16.15 -18.96 -15.63
CA GLY A 247 15.61 -18.82 -16.97
C GLY A 247 15.59 -17.35 -17.33
N VAL A 248 16.35 -16.96 -18.35
CA VAL A 248 16.28 -15.59 -18.90
C VAL A 248 15.31 -15.62 -20.08
N ASP A 249 14.20 -14.90 -19.96
CA ASP A 249 13.29 -14.68 -21.09
C ASP A 249 14.01 -13.81 -22.14
N GLY A 250 13.87 -14.15 -23.42
CA GLY A 250 14.46 -13.43 -24.55
C GLY A 250 13.80 -12.06 -24.82
N GLY A 251 13.19 -11.46 -23.80
CA GLY A 251 12.59 -10.14 -23.87
C GLY A 251 13.63 -9.07 -24.21
N ARG A 252 13.15 -7.93 -24.74
CA ARG A 252 14.02 -6.83 -25.18
C ARG A 252 14.78 -6.23 -23.99
N ALA A 253 16.02 -6.68 -23.78
CA ALA A 253 16.97 -5.97 -22.94
C ALA A 253 17.22 -4.58 -23.54
N ARG A 254 16.59 -3.55 -22.97
CA ARG A 254 16.95 -2.15 -23.25
C ARG A 254 18.20 -1.84 -22.44
N ILE A 255 19.36 -2.20 -22.99
CA ILE A 255 20.66 -1.82 -22.45
C ILE A 255 20.75 -0.29 -22.56
N ARG A 256 20.72 0.40 -21.42
CA ARG A 256 21.12 1.82 -21.36
C ARG A 256 22.63 1.84 -21.21
N ILE A 257 23.32 2.24 -22.26
CA ILE A 257 24.75 2.54 -22.20
C ILE A 257 24.85 4.01 -21.74
N PRO A 258 25.41 4.31 -20.57
CA PRO A 258 25.69 5.69 -20.18
C PRO A 258 26.71 6.29 -21.18
N PHE A 259 26.42 7.50 -21.66
CA PHE A 259 27.35 8.32 -22.42
C PHE A 259 28.26 9.11 -21.46
#